data_AF-A0A2P4XWK4-F1
#
_entry.id   AF-A0A2P4XWK4-F1
#
_cell.length_a   1.000
_cell.length_b   1.000
_cell.length_c   1.000
_cell.angle_alpha   90.00
_cell.angle_beta   90.00
_cell.angle_gamma   90.00
#
_symmetry.space_group_name_H-M   'P 1'
#
loop_
_entity.id
_entity.type
_entity.pdbx_description
1 polymer ?
#
loop_
_entity_poly.entity_id
_entity_poly.type
_entity_poly.pdbx_seq_one_letter_code
_entity_poly.pdbx_strand_id
1 'polypeptide(L)'
;MGDSLETLITRTQEQLQPLIAKPKLADKLLAKPPFRFLHDIFTAVTQTTGFAKGLYNDFELGSANLKDKPQKTAFLDKMVVCVGQCLGKDVDVRSSKIVAGLEPENTNLLLQGLAQAAKDKSLDWDKAVQVALSKVPSLTAEGEVASVPSAEAAP
;
A
#
# COMPACT_ATOMS: atom_id res chain seq x y z
N MET A 1 -4.17 0.18 27.59
CA MET A 1 -4.09 -1.15 26.99
C MET A 1 -3.53 -0.94 25.60
N GLY A 2 -2.22 -1.14 25.41
CA GLY A 2 -1.64 -1.09 24.08
C GLY A 2 -2.04 -2.38 23.36
N ASP A 3 -2.71 -2.27 22.23
CA ASP A 3 -3.06 -3.42 21.42
C ASP A 3 -1.76 -4.14 21.01
N SER A 4 -1.49 -5.30 21.61
CA SER A 4 -0.31 -6.09 21.27
C SER A 4 -0.28 -6.39 19.77
N LEU A 5 0.92 -6.45 19.20
CA LEU A 5 1.16 -6.74 17.78
C LEU A 5 0.38 -7.97 17.30
N GLU A 6 0.25 -9.00 18.13
CA GLU A 6 -0.55 -10.20 17.87
C GLU A 6 -2.05 -9.93 17.64
N THR A 7 -2.63 -8.99 18.39
CA THR A 7 -4.02 -8.54 18.20
C THR A 7 -4.18 -7.83 16.85
N LEU A 8 -3.23 -6.97 16.50
CA LEU A 8 -3.21 -6.29 15.19
C LEU A 8 -3.06 -7.30 14.05
N ILE A 9 -2.17 -8.30 14.20
CA ILE A 9 -1.99 -9.39 13.24
C ILE A 9 -3.30 -10.14 13.03
N THR A 10 -3.94 -10.58 14.12
CA THR A 10 -5.18 -11.35 14.07
C THR A 10 -6.27 -10.57 13.35
N ARG A 11 -6.45 -9.29 13.70
CA ARG A 11 -7.40 -8.40 13.05
C ARG A 11 -7.10 -8.20 11.56
N THR A 12 -5.82 -8.06 11.22
CA THR A 12 -5.36 -7.95 9.82
C THR A 12 -5.69 -9.22 9.04
N GLN A 13 -5.45 -10.39 9.61
CA GLN A 13 -5.78 -11.69 9.02
C GLN A 13 -7.28 -11.79 8.75
N GLU A 14 -8.14 -11.50 9.74
CA GLU A 14 -9.59 -11.59 9.58
C GLU A 14 -10.14 -10.62 8.51
N GLN A 15 -9.52 -9.45 8.35
CA GLN A 15 -9.92 -8.47 7.34
C GLN A 15 -9.42 -8.83 5.93
N LEU A 16 -8.17 -9.28 5.80
CA LEU A 16 -7.54 -9.57 4.50
C LEU A 16 -7.81 -11.01 3.99
N GLN A 17 -7.89 -12.03 4.85
CA GLN A 17 -8.16 -13.42 4.43
C GLN A 17 -9.38 -13.57 3.50
N PRO A 18 -10.52 -12.90 3.74
CA PRO A 18 -11.66 -13.00 2.82
C PRO A 18 -11.49 -12.16 1.54
N LEU A 19 -10.57 -11.18 1.53
CA LEU A 19 -10.33 -10.30 0.39
C LEU A 19 -9.27 -10.86 -0.57
N ILE A 20 -8.28 -11.60 -0.07
CA ILE A 20 -7.21 -12.19 -0.88
C ILE A 20 -7.07 -13.68 -0.58
N ALA A 21 -7.06 -14.51 -1.63
CA ALA A 21 -6.83 -15.94 -1.48
C ALA A 21 -5.34 -16.30 -1.32
N LYS A 22 -4.44 -15.43 -1.82
CA LYS A 22 -2.98 -15.53 -1.73
C LYS A 22 -2.41 -14.11 -1.62
N PRO A 23 -1.32 -13.89 -0.87
CA PRO A 23 -0.51 -14.85 -0.10
C PRO A 23 -1.12 -15.24 1.26
N LYS A 24 -0.66 -16.36 1.86
CA LYS A 24 -1.07 -16.78 3.21
C LYS A 24 -0.56 -15.76 4.25
N LEU A 25 -1.49 -15.14 4.97
CA LEU A 25 -1.21 -14.15 6.00
C LEU A 25 -0.74 -14.82 7.29
N ALA A 26 0.49 -15.33 7.31
CA ALA A 26 1.06 -15.94 8.52
C ALA A 26 1.47 -14.85 9.52
N ASP A 27 1.23 -15.09 10.80
CA ASP A 27 1.70 -14.28 11.94
C ASP A 27 3.20 -13.97 11.85
N LYS A 28 4.05 -14.95 11.52
CA LYS A 28 5.48 -14.70 11.27
C LYS A 28 5.77 -13.70 10.15
N LEU A 29 4.96 -13.68 9.10
CA LEU A 29 5.10 -12.73 7.99
C LEU A 29 4.57 -11.35 8.39
N LEU A 30 3.48 -11.27 9.14
CA LEU A 30 2.94 -9.99 9.61
C LEU A 30 3.75 -9.38 10.77
N ALA A 31 4.47 -10.21 11.54
CA ALA A 31 5.41 -9.76 12.56
C ALA A 31 6.70 -9.19 11.96
N LYS A 32 7.10 -9.66 10.76
CA LYS A 32 8.28 -9.16 10.06
C LYS A 32 8.06 -9.17 8.55
N PRO A 33 7.23 -8.25 8.02
CA PRO A 33 6.76 -8.31 6.65
C PRO A 33 7.91 -8.02 5.68
N PRO A 34 8.34 -8.99 4.85
CA PRO A 34 9.29 -8.70 3.80
C PRO A 34 8.59 -7.85 2.73
N PHE A 35 9.34 -6.97 2.08
CA PHE A 35 8.80 -6.09 1.03
C PHE A 35 8.01 -6.86 -0.04
N ARG A 36 8.50 -8.03 -0.45
CA ARG A 36 7.83 -8.88 -1.44
C ARG A 36 6.44 -9.33 -0.98
N PHE A 37 6.25 -9.60 0.31
CA PHE A 37 4.95 -10.00 0.86
C PHE A 37 3.97 -8.84 0.88
N LEU A 38 4.41 -7.64 1.26
CA LEU A 38 3.60 -6.42 1.18
C LEU A 38 3.15 -6.12 -0.25
N HIS A 39 4.09 -6.22 -1.20
CA HIS A 39 3.82 -6.04 -2.62
C HIS A 39 2.78 -7.04 -3.14
N ASP A 40 2.92 -8.31 -2.78
CA ASP A 40 1.99 -9.38 -3.18
C ASP A 40 0.58 -9.11 -2.61
N ILE A 41 0.47 -8.68 -1.34
CA ILE A 41 -0.81 -8.29 -0.73
C ILE A 41 -1.46 -7.13 -1.46
N PHE A 42 -0.71 -6.04 -1.71
CA PHE A 42 -1.24 -4.86 -2.38
C PHE A 42 -1.74 -5.21 -3.78
N THR A 43 -0.95 -5.97 -4.54
CA THR A 43 -1.32 -6.41 -5.88
C THR A 43 -2.54 -7.34 -5.84
N ALA A 44 -2.58 -8.29 -4.91
CA ALA A 44 -3.70 -9.22 -4.76
C ALA A 44 -5.01 -8.50 -4.37
N VAL A 45 -4.94 -7.52 -3.46
CA VAL A 45 -6.09 -6.70 -3.09
C VAL A 45 -6.56 -5.90 -4.30
N THR A 46 -5.67 -5.18 -4.97
CA THR A 46 -6.01 -4.42 -6.18
C THR A 46 -6.62 -5.29 -7.28
N GLN A 47 -6.10 -6.50 -7.51
CA GLN A 47 -6.65 -7.42 -8.50
C GLN A 47 -8.02 -7.99 -8.08
N THR A 48 -8.22 -8.29 -6.79
CA THR A 48 -9.45 -8.92 -6.32
C THR A 48 -10.58 -7.92 -6.12
N THR A 49 -10.29 -6.76 -5.54
CA THR A 49 -11.32 -5.75 -5.21
C THR A 49 -11.42 -4.65 -6.26
N GLY A 50 -10.38 -4.44 -7.07
CA GLY A 50 -10.26 -3.28 -7.95
C GLY A 50 -9.79 -2.02 -7.23
N PHE A 51 -9.47 -2.10 -5.94
CA PHE A 51 -8.97 -0.97 -5.15
C PHE A 51 -7.62 -0.48 -5.68
N ALA A 52 -7.43 0.84 -5.81
CA ALA A 52 -6.21 1.44 -6.33
C ALA A 52 -5.81 0.97 -7.75
N LYS A 53 -6.79 0.60 -8.59
CA LYS A 53 -6.54 0.22 -9.98
C LYS A 53 -5.98 1.42 -10.76
N GLY A 54 -4.78 1.26 -11.31
CA GLY A 54 -4.06 2.34 -12.01
C GLY A 54 -3.15 3.20 -11.12
N LEU A 55 -3.04 2.90 -9.81
CA LEU A 55 -2.09 3.57 -8.91
C LEU A 55 -0.62 3.24 -9.22
N TYR A 56 -0.38 2.02 -9.70
CA TYR A 56 0.95 1.50 -10.02
C TYR A 56 1.11 1.24 -11.50
N ASN A 57 2.28 1.58 -12.03
CA ASN A 57 2.67 1.22 -13.40
C ASN A 57 3.09 -0.25 -13.49
N ASP A 58 3.16 -0.80 -14.71
CA ASP A 58 3.70 -2.16 -14.97
C ASP A 58 5.09 -2.38 -14.35
N PHE A 59 5.92 -1.34 -14.32
CA PHE A 59 7.23 -1.38 -13.65
C PHE A 59 7.08 -1.62 -12.14
N GLU A 60 6.19 -0.88 -11.48
CA GLU A 60 5.93 -0.96 -10.04
C GLU A 60 5.19 -2.24 -9.65
N LEU A 61 4.37 -2.79 -10.56
CA LEU A 61 3.73 -4.10 -10.39
C LEU A 61 4.76 -5.24 -10.40
N GLY A 62 5.98 -5.02 -10.89
CA GLY A 62 7.08 -5.96 -10.78
C GLY A 62 7.87 -5.78 -9.47
N SER A 63 7.62 -6.62 -8.46
CA SER A 63 8.46 -6.64 -7.25
C SER A 63 9.96 -6.91 -7.52
N ALA A 64 10.29 -7.50 -8.67
CA ALA A 64 11.65 -7.68 -9.15
C ALA A 64 12.31 -6.40 -9.68
N ASN A 65 11.52 -5.41 -10.11
CA ASN A 65 11.99 -4.12 -10.60
C ASN A 65 12.32 -3.16 -9.46
N LEU A 66 11.57 -3.24 -8.35
CA LEU A 66 11.74 -2.42 -7.15
C LEU A 66 12.93 -2.93 -6.30
N LYS A 67 14.14 -2.73 -6.80
CA LYS A 67 15.38 -3.13 -6.12
C LYS A 67 15.91 -2.03 -5.21
N ASP A 68 15.71 -0.78 -5.59
CA ASP A 68 16.22 0.37 -4.88
C ASP A 68 15.40 0.73 -3.66
N LYS A 69 16.09 1.17 -2.61
CA LYS A 69 15.46 1.70 -1.39
C LYS A 69 14.44 2.80 -1.70
N PRO A 70 14.77 3.87 -2.48
CA PRO A 70 13.81 4.91 -2.85
C PRO A 70 12.58 4.37 -3.57
N GLN A 71 12.76 3.41 -4.48
CA GLN A 71 11.66 2.78 -5.22
C GLN A 71 10.66 2.08 -4.29
N LYS A 72 11.18 1.29 -3.34
CA LYS A 72 10.34 0.62 -2.33
C LYS A 72 9.61 1.63 -1.46
N THR A 73 10.27 2.68 -1.01
CA THR A 73 9.63 3.73 -0.22
C THR A 73 8.51 4.40 -0.99
N ALA A 74 8.74 4.82 -2.25
CA ALA A 74 7.73 5.49 -3.06
C ALA A 74 6.50 4.58 -3.30
N PHE A 75 6.73 3.30 -3.58
CA PHE A 75 5.65 2.31 -3.74
C PHE A 75 4.78 2.20 -2.49
N LEU A 76 5.38 2.11 -1.29
CA LEU A 76 4.61 2.07 -0.05
C LEU A 76 3.92 3.40 0.25
N ASP A 77 4.60 4.52 0.02
CA ASP A 77 4.08 5.86 0.33
C ASP A 77 2.80 6.15 -0.47
N LYS A 78 2.78 5.79 -1.77
CA LYS A 78 1.57 5.83 -2.59
C LYS A 78 0.41 5.07 -1.94
N MET A 79 0.66 3.85 -1.49
CA MET A 79 -0.40 3.06 -0.86
C MET A 79 -0.90 3.70 0.43
N VAL A 80 0.03 4.20 1.26
CA VAL A 80 -0.28 4.85 2.53
C VAL A 80 -1.16 6.07 2.30
N VAL A 81 -0.78 6.94 1.37
CA VAL A 81 -1.57 8.14 1.03
C VAL A 81 -2.91 7.75 0.44
N CYS A 82 -2.97 6.78 -0.48
CA CYS A 82 -4.21 6.34 -1.10
C CYS A 82 -5.19 5.76 -0.06
N VAL A 83 -4.70 4.88 0.83
CA VAL A 83 -5.50 4.27 1.89
C VAL A 83 -5.94 5.30 2.91
N GLY A 84 -5.03 6.18 3.36
CA GLY A 84 -5.33 7.24 4.31
C GLY A 84 -6.39 8.22 3.76
N GLN A 85 -6.27 8.58 2.48
CA GLN A 85 -7.24 9.45 1.82
C GLN A 85 -8.59 8.76 1.62
N CYS A 86 -8.62 7.47 1.27
CA CYS A 86 -9.87 6.71 1.16
C CYS A 86 -10.58 6.58 2.51
N LEU A 87 -9.86 6.29 3.59
CA LEU A 87 -10.45 6.12 4.93
C LEU A 87 -10.67 7.43 5.68
N GLY A 88 -10.12 8.55 5.17
CA GLY A 88 -10.03 9.81 5.92
C GLY A 88 -9.27 9.67 7.24
N LYS A 89 -8.31 8.74 7.31
CA LYS A 89 -7.50 8.46 8.50
C LYS A 89 -6.05 8.83 8.25
N ASP A 90 -5.45 9.50 9.23
CA ASP A 90 -4.01 9.71 9.24
C ASP A 90 -3.34 8.40 9.63
N VAL A 91 -2.57 7.84 8.70
CA VAL A 91 -1.81 6.60 8.89
C VAL A 91 -0.38 7.01 9.15
N ASP A 92 0.05 7.00 10.42
CA ASP A 92 1.42 7.30 10.83
C ASP A 92 2.35 6.12 10.45
N VAL A 93 2.56 5.95 9.16
CA VAL A 93 3.40 4.91 8.58
C VAL A 93 4.54 5.56 7.83
N ARG A 94 5.76 5.19 8.22
CA ARG A 94 6.96 5.54 7.47
C ARG A 94 7.37 4.39 6.59
N SER A 95 7.19 4.55 5.29
CA SER A 95 7.64 3.61 4.25
C SER A 95 9.12 3.23 4.41
N SER A 96 9.99 4.16 4.85
CA SER A 96 11.41 3.88 5.17
C SER A 96 11.60 2.85 6.29
N LYS A 97 10.74 2.89 7.32
CA LYS A 97 10.78 1.99 8.48
C LYS A 97 10.26 0.61 8.10
N ILE A 98 9.18 0.55 7.33
CA ILE A 98 8.64 -0.71 6.81
C ILE A 98 9.66 -1.43 5.93
N VAL A 99 10.32 -0.70 5.02
CA VAL A 99 11.37 -1.28 4.15
C VAL A 99 12.55 -1.81 4.97
N ALA A 100 12.83 -1.20 6.13
CA ALA A 100 13.83 -1.69 7.08
C ALA A 100 13.33 -2.84 7.98
N GLY A 101 12.07 -3.26 7.86
CA GLY A 101 11.45 -4.27 8.72
C GLY A 101 11.23 -3.78 10.16
N LEU A 102 11.06 -2.47 10.32
CA LEU A 102 10.78 -1.79 11.59
C LEU A 102 9.29 -1.38 11.62
N GLU A 103 8.74 -1.27 12.83
CA GLU A 103 7.34 -0.87 13.07
C GLU A 103 6.30 -1.80 12.40
N PRO A 104 6.26 -3.09 12.79
CA PRO A 104 5.27 -4.00 12.23
C PRO A 104 3.85 -3.60 12.65
N GLU A 105 3.67 -2.96 13.80
CA GLU A 105 2.38 -2.43 14.28
C GLU A 105 1.76 -1.46 13.26
N ASN A 106 2.53 -0.44 12.84
CA ASN A 106 2.10 0.53 11.83
C ASN A 106 1.83 -0.13 10.48
N THR A 107 2.63 -1.12 10.10
CA THR A 107 2.39 -1.90 8.87
C THR A 107 1.06 -2.67 8.93
N ASN A 108 0.74 -3.29 10.08
CA ASN A 108 -0.52 -3.99 10.26
C ASN A 108 -1.71 -3.02 10.26
N LEU A 109 -1.56 -1.82 10.84
CA LEU A 109 -2.59 -0.76 10.76
C LEU A 109 -2.87 -0.34 9.31
N LEU A 110 -1.82 -0.18 8.50
CA LEU A 110 -1.97 0.09 7.06
C LEU A 110 -2.71 -1.03 6.35
N LEU A 111 -2.35 -2.30 6.62
CA LEU A 111 -2.98 -3.46 6.00
C LEU A 111 -4.47 -3.60 6.38
N GLN A 112 -4.81 -3.31 7.64
CA GLN A 112 -6.21 -3.25 8.09
C GLN A 112 -6.96 -2.13 7.39
N GLY A 113 -6.35 -0.95 7.27
CA GLY A 113 -6.91 0.16 6.52
C GLY A 113 -7.17 -0.20 5.07
N LEU A 114 -6.17 -0.76 4.39
CA LEU A 114 -6.28 -1.23 3.01
C LEU A 114 -7.45 -2.21 2.85
N ALA A 115 -7.56 -3.20 3.73
CA ALA A 115 -8.64 -4.17 3.69
C ALA A 115 -10.01 -3.51 3.88
N GLN A 116 -10.11 -2.57 4.81
CA GLN A 116 -11.35 -1.84 5.06
C GLN A 116 -11.73 -0.95 3.88
N ALA A 117 -10.77 -0.23 3.30
CA ALA A 117 -10.97 0.61 2.11
C ALA A 117 -11.34 -0.22 0.87
N ALA A 118 -10.74 -1.41 0.73
CA ALA A 118 -11.03 -2.32 -0.36
C ALA A 118 -12.38 -3.06 -0.20
N LYS A 119 -12.83 -3.23 1.05
CA LYS A 119 -14.15 -3.77 1.38
C LYS A 119 -15.25 -2.74 1.15
N ASP A 120 -14.96 -1.47 1.42
CA ASP A 120 -15.89 -0.36 1.22
C ASP A 120 -15.82 0.19 -0.21
N LYS A 121 -16.67 -0.39 -1.07
CA LYS A 121 -16.78 -0.03 -2.50
C LYS A 121 -17.51 1.29 -2.75
N SER A 122 -18.03 1.92 -1.70
CA SER A 122 -18.68 3.23 -1.79
C SER A 122 -17.68 4.38 -1.74
N LEU A 123 -16.39 4.10 -1.47
CA LEU A 123 -15.33 5.09 -1.43
C LEU A 123 -14.84 5.45 -2.83
N ASP A 124 -14.54 6.73 -3.05
CA ASP A 124 -13.95 7.23 -4.29
C ASP A 124 -12.47 6.85 -4.38
N TRP A 125 -12.20 5.60 -4.79
CA TRP A 125 -10.85 5.10 -5.00
C TRP A 125 -10.10 5.90 -6.05
N ASP A 126 -10.78 6.36 -7.11
CA ASP A 126 -10.17 7.17 -8.18
C ASP A 126 -9.60 8.49 -7.63
N LYS A 127 -10.38 9.22 -6.83
CA LYS A 127 -9.90 10.45 -6.16
C LYS A 127 -8.70 10.18 -5.26
N ALA A 128 -8.75 9.10 -4.47
CA ALA A 128 -7.65 8.75 -3.59
C ALA A 128 -6.37 8.40 -4.37
N VAL A 129 -6.51 7.70 -5.50
CA VAL A 129 -5.43 7.40 -6.43
C VAL A 129 -4.85 8.68 -7.03
N GLN A 130 -5.69 9.59 -7.53
CA GLN A 130 -5.27 10.88 -8.08
C GLN A 130 -4.50 11.72 -7.04
N VAL A 131 -4.98 11.78 -5.80
CA VAL A 131 -4.29 12.48 -4.71
C VAL A 131 -2.96 11.81 -4.37
N ALA A 132 -2.92 10.47 -4.31
CA ALA A 132 -1.71 9.72 -4.04
C ALA A 132 -0.66 9.92 -5.14
N LEU A 133 -1.06 9.89 -6.41
CA LEU A 133 -0.19 10.16 -7.56
C LEU A 133 0.31 11.62 -7.58
N SER A 134 -0.50 12.55 -7.08
CA SER A 134 -0.12 13.97 -6.98
C SER A 134 0.83 14.24 -5.80
N LYS A 135 0.65 13.54 -4.68
CA LYS A 135 1.47 13.68 -3.48
C LYS A 135 2.79 12.89 -3.56
N VAL A 136 2.79 11.76 -4.25
CA VAL A 136 3.94 10.85 -4.32
C VAL A 136 4.39 10.72 -5.78
N PRO A 137 5.65 11.11 -6.10
CA PRO A 137 6.17 10.97 -7.44
C PRO A 137 6.15 9.50 -7.87
N SER A 138 5.59 9.25 -9.06
CA SER A 138 5.54 7.90 -9.61
C SER A 138 6.89 7.47 -10.14
N LEU A 139 7.19 6.17 -10.08
CA LEU A 139 8.34 5.63 -10.80
C LEU A 139 8.00 5.62 -12.30
N THR A 140 8.90 6.17 -13.11
CA THR A 140 8.84 6.06 -14.57
C THR A 140 9.01 4.59 -14.98
N ALA A 141 8.65 4.27 -16.23
CA ALA A 141 8.83 2.94 -16.80
C ALA A 141 10.30 2.47 -16.80
N GLU A 142 11.27 3.39 -16.62
CA GLU A 142 12.71 3.12 -16.56
C GLU A 142 13.26 3.08 -15.13
N GLY A 143 12.40 3.21 -14.12
CA GLY A 143 12.78 3.14 -12.70
C GLY A 143 13.31 4.46 -12.12
N GLU A 144 13.22 5.55 -12.88
CA GLU A 144 13.56 6.90 -12.45
C GLU A 144 12.37 7.52 -11.70
N VAL A 145 12.62 8.38 -10.70
CA VAL A 145 11.51 9.07 -10.02
C VAL A 145 10.95 10.13 -10.96
N ALA A 146 9.74 9.89 -11.49
CA ALA A 146 9.07 10.86 -12.33
C ALA A 146 8.78 12.10 -11.49
N SER A 147 9.35 13.24 -11.88
CA SER A 147 8.86 14.52 -11.42
C SER A 147 7.41 14.64 -11.87
N VAL A 148 6.53 15.06 -10.96
CA VAL A 148 5.11 15.26 -11.24
C VAL A 148 4.93 15.95 -12.60
N PRO A 149 4.12 15.41 -13.54
CA PRO A 149 3.64 16.25 -14.61
C PRO A 149 2.70 17.23 -13.92
N SER A 150 3.17 18.47 -13.73
CA SER A 150 2.30 19.58 -13.39
C SER A 150 1.24 19.60 -14.48
N ALA A 151 0.05 19.11 -14.16
CA ALA A 151 -1.12 19.19 -15.01
C ALA A 151 -1.55 20.66 -15.04
N GLU A 152 -0.88 21.45 -15.86
CA GLU A 152 -1.39 22.72 -16.35
C GLU A 152 -1.18 22.74 -17.85
N ALA A 153 -2.10 22.07 -18.56
CA ALA A 153 -2.30 22.32 -19.97
C ALA A 153 -3.76 21.97 -20.31
N ALA A 154 -4.64 22.96 -20.20
CA ALA A 154 -5.78 23.08 -21.09
C ALA A 154 -6.14 24.57 -21.25
N PRO A 155 -6.51 25.00 -22.47
CA PRO A 155 -6.38 26.36 -22.99
C PRO A 155 -7.41 27.39 -22.49
#